data_AF-A0A9R0V9S1-F1
#
_entry.id   AF-A0A9R0V9S1-F1
#
_cell.length_a   1.000
_cell.length_b   1.000
_cell.length_c   1.000
_cell.angle_alpha   90.00
_cell.angle_beta   90.00
_cell.angle_gamma   90.00
#
_symmetry.space_group_name_H-M   'P 1'
#
loop_
_entity.id
_entity.type
_entity.pdbx_description
1 polymer ?
#
loop_
_entity_poly.entity_id
_entity_poly.type
_entity_poly.pdbx_seq_one_letter_code
_entity_poly.pdbx_strand_id
1 'polypeptide(L)'
;MVQITLFNELYFLVAGGTVWIDSDLSSSLPEDSDLPLHNSTCNSTVPLIGSSPPDFDDKENVGKFLYLEGVEYFMWCTYDVHFYASFALLDLFPKIELSIQRDFARAVLREDKTRVRFLADGTWGTRKVIGAVPHDLGAHDPWHELNAYNIHDTSRWKDLNPRFVLQVYRDFAATDDMSFGKDVWPAVCTAMEYIEQFDRDGDCMIENDGFPDQTYDAWTVLGVSAYCGCLWLAALQAAAAMARSLGHGDYADRCMVKFAKAKHVFEAKLWNGSYFNYDSGTSYSSRSIQADQLAGQWYTASSGLPPLFDEDRIKCTLQKIFDYNVMRVKGGRIGAVNGITQMGR
;
A
#
# COMPACT_ATOMS: atom_id res chain seq x y z
N MET A 1 -16.24 -23.91 13.18
CA MET A 1 -14.91 -23.32 13.39
C MET A 1 -14.78 -22.02 12.61
N VAL A 2 -14.97 -22.01 11.28
CA VAL A 2 -14.89 -20.80 10.44
C VAL A 2 -15.75 -19.62 10.94
N GLN A 3 -17.03 -19.84 11.24
CA GLN A 3 -17.91 -18.78 11.77
C GLN A 3 -17.45 -18.23 13.12
N ILE A 4 -16.94 -19.10 14.01
CA ILE A 4 -16.47 -18.70 15.34
C ILE A 4 -15.24 -17.79 15.19
N THR A 5 -14.28 -18.19 14.36
CA THR A 5 -13.10 -17.36 14.05
C THR A 5 -13.52 -16.04 13.43
N LEU A 6 -14.36 -16.04 12.39
CA LEU A 6 -14.78 -14.83 11.69
C LEU A 6 -15.35 -13.75 12.63
N PHE A 7 -16.26 -14.12 13.53
CA PHE A 7 -16.83 -13.15 14.47
C PHE A 7 -15.89 -12.79 15.62
N ASN A 8 -15.10 -13.75 16.11
CA ASN A 8 -14.21 -13.48 17.23
C ASN A 8 -13.05 -12.57 16.84
N GLU A 9 -12.50 -12.67 15.62
CA GLU A 9 -11.40 -11.78 15.16
C GLU A 9 -11.83 -10.30 15.10
N LEU A 10 -13.12 -10.00 14.98
CA LEU A 10 -13.64 -8.63 15.03
C LEU A 10 -13.41 -7.93 16.38
N TYR A 11 -13.03 -8.67 17.43
CA TYR A 11 -12.70 -8.08 18.73
C TYR A 11 -11.64 -6.98 18.62
N PHE A 12 -10.72 -7.09 17.65
CA PHE A 12 -9.61 -6.17 17.49
C PHE A 12 -10.06 -4.76 17.06
N LEU A 13 -11.23 -4.61 16.42
CA LEU A 13 -11.80 -3.29 16.09
C LEU A 13 -12.08 -2.43 17.33
N VAL A 14 -12.23 -3.06 18.50
CA VAL A 14 -12.45 -2.39 19.78
C VAL A 14 -11.22 -2.52 20.68
N ALA A 15 -10.62 -3.71 20.74
CA ALA A 15 -9.50 -4.00 21.64
C ALA A 15 -8.14 -3.56 21.11
N GLY A 16 -8.01 -3.23 19.82
CA GLY A 16 -6.78 -2.82 19.16
C GLY A 16 -6.32 -1.40 19.50
N GLY A 17 -6.59 -0.92 20.72
CA GLY A 17 -6.25 0.44 21.14
C GLY A 17 -7.06 1.53 20.43
N THR A 18 -8.25 1.21 19.93
CA THR A 18 -9.05 2.09 19.08
C THR A 18 -9.31 3.47 19.70
N VAL A 19 -9.05 4.52 18.91
CA VAL A 19 -9.34 5.91 19.23
C VAL A 19 -10.29 6.47 18.18
N TRP A 20 -11.37 7.09 18.63
CA TRP A 20 -12.35 7.72 17.76
C TRP A 20 -12.71 9.10 18.33
N ILE A 21 -12.35 10.17 17.61
CA ILE A 21 -12.53 11.55 18.04
C ILE A 21 -13.38 12.34 17.07
N ASP A 22 -14.08 13.35 17.59
CA ASP A 22 -14.79 14.33 16.76
C ASP A 22 -13.80 15.25 16.03
N SER A 23 -14.06 15.53 14.75
CA SER A 23 -13.20 16.36 13.89
C SER A 23 -13.13 17.81 14.36
N ASP A 24 -14.17 18.30 15.05
CA ASP A 24 -14.30 19.69 15.50
C ASP A 24 -13.26 20.09 16.56
N LEU A 25 -12.66 19.14 17.29
CA LEU A 25 -11.63 19.43 18.29
C LEU A 25 -10.27 19.86 17.67
N SER A 26 -10.04 19.63 16.38
CA SER A 26 -8.77 19.96 15.72
C SER A 26 -8.65 21.43 15.27
N SER A 27 -9.77 22.17 15.24
CA SER A 27 -9.83 23.57 14.77
C SER A 27 -9.59 24.62 15.87
N SER A 28 -9.46 24.21 17.14
CA SER A 28 -9.37 25.14 18.28
C SER A 28 -7.95 25.50 18.76
N LEU A 29 -6.90 25.13 18.02
CA LEU A 29 -5.53 25.57 18.34
C LEU A 29 -5.16 26.80 17.47
N PRO A 30 -4.58 27.88 18.04
CA PRO A 30 -4.26 29.07 17.28
C PRO A 30 -3.13 28.80 16.28
N GLU A 31 -3.36 29.10 15.01
CA GLU A 31 -2.33 29.12 13.97
C GLU A 31 -1.31 30.23 14.27
N ASP A 32 -0.06 29.86 14.56
CA ASP A 32 1.07 30.81 14.54
C ASP A 32 1.38 31.16 13.08
N SER A 33 1.32 32.46 12.79
CA SER A 33 1.46 33.05 11.47
C SER A 33 2.93 33.12 11.04
N ASP A 34 3.33 32.39 10.00
CA ASP A 34 4.58 32.65 9.26
C ASP A 34 4.30 32.83 7.75
N LEU A 35 4.66 34.01 7.26
CA LEU A 35 4.50 34.48 5.88
C LEU A 35 5.56 33.87 4.93
N PRO A 36 5.23 33.60 3.65
CA PRO A 36 6.19 33.01 2.71
C PRO A 36 7.02 34.05 1.94
N LEU A 37 8.31 33.76 1.73
CA LEU A 37 9.18 34.44 0.76
C LEU A 37 9.41 33.58 -0.49
N HIS A 38 9.22 34.21 -1.64
CA HIS A 38 9.21 33.66 -3.00
C HIS A 38 10.62 33.50 -3.62
N ASN A 39 10.82 32.43 -4.40
CA ASN A 39 11.30 32.38 -5.81
C ASN A 39 12.24 31.21 -6.12
N SER A 40 11.83 30.35 -7.06
CA SER A 40 12.70 29.83 -8.14
C SER A 40 11.86 29.17 -9.24
N THR A 41 12.07 29.60 -10.48
CA THR A 41 11.44 29.16 -11.72
C THR A 41 11.88 27.75 -12.14
N CYS A 42 10.91 26.86 -12.39
CA CYS A 42 11.05 25.64 -13.19
C CYS A 42 9.74 25.40 -13.96
N ASN A 43 9.81 25.31 -15.29
CA ASN A 43 8.67 25.09 -16.17
C ASN A 43 8.19 23.63 -16.07
N SER A 44 7.06 23.38 -15.42
CA SER A 44 6.30 22.13 -15.50
C SER A 44 4.84 22.44 -15.79
N THR A 45 4.23 21.73 -16.75
CA THR A 45 2.92 22.02 -17.34
C THR A 45 1.73 21.40 -16.59
N VAL A 46 1.80 21.32 -15.25
CA VAL A 46 0.68 20.88 -14.39
C VAL A 46 0.50 21.92 -13.29
N PRO A 47 -0.74 22.32 -12.92
CA PRO A 47 -0.94 23.36 -11.91
C PRO A 47 -0.33 22.91 -10.58
N LEU A 48 0.66 23.67 -10.09
CA LEU A 48 1.15 23.54 -8.71
C LEU A 48 -0.03 23.86 -7.77
N ILE A 49 -0.53 22.84 -7.08
CA ILE A 49 -1.57 22.97 -6.07
C ILE A 49 -0.96 23.78 -4.90
N GLY A 50 -1.67 24.84 -4.51
CA GLY A 50 -1.24 25.78 -3.47
C GLY A 50 -0.95 25.11 -2.13
N SER A 51 -0.19 25.80 -1.29
CA SER A 51 0.35 25.39 0.01
C SER A 51 -0.68 25.16 1.13
N SER A 52 -1.93 24.88 0.79
CA SER A 52 -3.03 24.60 1.72
C SER A 52 -3.48 23.16 1.54
N PRO A 53 -3.58 22.34 2.61
CA PRO A 53 -4.18 21.02 2.50
C PRO A 53 -5.59 21.15 1.90
N PRO A 54 -6.01 20.28 0.97
CA PRO A 54 -7.39 20.28 0.49
C PRO A 54 -8.33 20.09 1.68
N ASP A 55 -9.30 20.98 1.81
CA ASP A 55 -10.40 20.86 2.75
C ASP A 55 -11.42 19.90 2.13
N PHE A 56 -11.49 18.69 2.68
CA PHE A 56 -12.41 17.66 2.20
C PHE A 56 -13.79 17.92 2.82
N ASP A 57 -14.79 18.20 2.00
CA ASP A 57 -16.20 18.39 2.42
C ASP A 57 -16.78 17.04 2.86
N ASP A 58 -16.43 16.60 4.07
CA ASP A 58 -17.02 15.41 4.69
C ASP A 58 -18.40 15.78 5.27
N LYS A 59 -19.40 15.82 4.40
CA LYS A 59 -20.80 16.15 4.74
C LYS A 59 -21.42 15.23 5.79
N GLU A 60 -20.81 14.09 6.09
CA GLU A 60 -21.30 13.14 7.09
C GLU A 60 -20.40 13.05 8.33
N ASN A 61 -19.30 13.81 8.37
CA ASN A 61 -18.27 13.90 9.41
C ASN A 61 -18.40 12.81 10.48
N VAL A 62 -17.85 11.63 10.17
CA VAL A 62 -17.86 10.51 11.12
C VAL A 62 -16.76 10.63 12.17
N GLY A 63 -16.04 11.76 12.25
CA GLY A 63 -14.87 11.93 13.12
C GLY A 63 -13.62 11.24 12.56
N LYS A 64 -12.52 11.32 13.30
CA LYS A 64 -11.26 10.63 12.94
C LYS A 64 -11.07 9.34 13.73
N PHE A 65 -10.62 8.30 13.06
CA PHE A 65 -10.50 6.96 13.62
C PHE A 65 -9.06 6.46 13.52
N LEU A 66 -8.56 5.88 14.62
CA LEU A 66 -7.27 5.20 14.68
C LEU A 66 -7.42 3.85 15.37
N TYR A 67 -6.61 2.89 14.97
CA TYR A 67 -6.39 1.66 15.71
C TYR A 67 -4.93 1.24 15.57
N LEU A 68 -4.40 0.52 16.56
CA LEU A 68 -3.00 0.12 16.58
C LEU A 68 -2.75 -1.04 15.63
N GLU A 69 -1.55 -1.10 15.08
CA GLU A 69 -1.02 -2.32 14.44
C GLU A 69 -1.06 -3.52 15.40
N GLY A 70 -0.61 -3.30 16.64
CA GLY A 70 -0.59 -4.29 17.69
C GLY A 70 -0.12 -3.70 19.02
N VAL A 71 -0.24 -4.46 20.10
CA VAL A 71 0.16 -4.00 21.45
C VAL A 71 1.67 -3.83 21.61
N GLU A 72 2.47 -4.53 20.82
CA GLU A 72 3.93 -4.44 20.82
C GLU A 72 4.47 -3.38 19.83
N TYR A 73 3.64 -3.01 18.86
CA TYR A 73 3.95 -2.08 17.77
C TYR A 73 3.02 -0.87 17.85
N PHE A 74 3.42 0.11 18.66
CA PHE A 74 2.60 1.29 18.99
C PHE A 74 2.61 2.31 17.84
N MET A 75 1.93 1.97 16.75
CA MET A 75 1.80 2.77 15.53
C MET A 75 0.34 2.76 15.07
N TRP A 76 -0.16 3.92 14.71
CA TRP A 76 -1.57 4.09 14.34
C TRP A 76 -1.81 3.80 12.87
N CYS A 77 -2.78 2.91 12.61
CA CYS A 77 -3.22 2.53 11.28
C CYS A 77 -2.04 2.14 10.35
N THR A 78 -1.07 1.35 10.84
CA THR A 78 0.03 0.85 10.01
C THR A 78 -0.52 0.29 8.71
N TYR A 79 -0.11 0.88 7.60
CA TYR A 79 -0.93 0.94 6.40
C TYR A 79 -0.72 -0.27 5.49
N ASP A 80 0.49 -0.80 5.48
CA ASP A 80 0.77 -2.11 4.94
C ASP A 80 0.06 -3.20 5.78
N VAL A 81 -0.12 -3.07 7.08
CA VAL A 81 -0.94 -4.04 7.83
C VAL A 81 -2.44 -3.83 7.57
N HIS A 82 -2.90 -2.58 7.47
CA HIS A 82 -4.28 -2.19 7.16
C HIS A 82 -4.77 -2.80 5.85
N PHE A 83 -3.91 -2.96 4.84
CA PHE A 83 -4.19 -3.64 3.57
C PHE A 83 -4.85 -5.01 3.73
N TYR A 84 -4.48 -5.77 4.77
CA TYR A 84 -5.07 -7.07 5.05
C TYR A 84 -6.27 -6.99 6.00
N ALA A 85 -6.26 -6.05 6.95
CA ALA A 85 -7.23 -5.97 8.04
C ALA A 85 -8.51 -5.19 7.69
N SER A 86 -8.44 -4.25 6.74
CA SER A 86 -9.49 -3.25 6.50
C SER A 86 -10.77 -3.77 5.85
N PHE A 87 -10.81 -5.03 5.40
CA PHE A 87 -12.01 -5.64 4.82
C PHE A 87 -13.22 -5.57 5.77
N ALA A 88 -13.01 -5.84 7.05
CA ALA A 88 -14.10 -5.78 8.04
C ALA A 88 -14.59 -4.33 8.28
N LEU A 89 -13.69 -3.34 8.21
CA LEU A 89 -14.07 -1.93 8.32
C LEU A 89 -14.90 -1.51 7.11
N LEU A 90 -14.48 -1.86 5.89
CA LEU A 90 -15.25 -1.56 4.69
C LEU A 90 -16.65 -2.21 4.73
N ASP A 91 -16.73 -3.49 5.10
CA ASP A 91 -17.98 -4.24 5.08
C ASP A 91 -18.99 -3.78 6.15
N LEU A 92 -18.50 -3.38 7.35
CA LEU A 92 -19.36 -3.09 8.51
C LEU A 92 -19.50 -1.60 8.80
N PHE A 93 -18.43 -0.82 8.54
CA PHE A 93 -18.32 0.59 8.87
C PHE A 93 -17.67 1.39 7.73
N PRO A 94 -18.23 1.35 6.50
CA PRO A 94 -17.58 1.90 5.30
C PRO A 94 -17.20 3.37 5.44
N LYS A 95 -18.01 4.18 6.13
CA LYS A 95 -17.69 5.60 6.35
C LYS A 95 -16.42 5.81 7.17
N ILE A 96 -16.16 4.93 8.15
CA ILE A 96 -14.92 4.95 8.94
C ILE A 96 -13.74 4.59 8.05
N GLU A 97 -13.86 3.54 7.23
CA GLU A 97 -12.82 3.16 6.26
C GLU A 97 -12.49 4.33 5.31
N LEU A 98 -13.51 4.93 4.70
CA LEU A 98 -13.33 6.08 3.80
C LEU A 98 -12.68 7.28 4.52
N SER A 99 -12.96 7.49 5.81
CA SER A 99 -12.28 8.51 6.60
C SER A 99 -10.79 8.22 6.78
N ILE A 100 -10.41 6.97 7.08
CA ILE A 100 -9.00 6.55 7.18
C ILE A 100 -8.29 6.75 5.83
N GLN A 101 -8.94 6.37 4.72
CA GLN A 101 -8.40 6.58 3.38
C GLN A 101 -8.17 8.06 3.06
N ARG A 102 -9.08 8.96 3.48
CA ARG A 102 -8.88 10.41 3.37
C ARG A 102 -7.70 10.91 4.21
N ASP A 103 -7.50 10.35 5.41
CA ASP A 103 -6.32 10.67 6.25
C ASP A 103 -5.01 10.31 5.54
N PHE A 104 -4.93 9.11 4.97
CA PHE A 104 -3.78 8.70 4.17
C PHE A 104 -3.62 9.53 2.90
N ALA A 105 -4.71 9.88 2.22
CA ALA A 105 -4.65 10.75 1.04
C ALA A 105 -4.06 12.14 1.39
N ARG A 106 -4.46 12.75 2.51
CA ARG A 106 -3.83 13.98 3.01
C ARG A 106 -2.36 13.78 3.31
N ALA A 107 -2.03 12.66 3.96
CA ALA A 107 -0.67 12.37 4.36
C ALA A 107 0.27 12.16 3.17
N VAL A 108 -0.18 11.51 2.09
CA VAL A 108 0.57 11.36 0.82
C VAL A 108 1.00 12.72 0.27
N LEU A 109 0.10 13.71 0.32
CA LEU A 109 0.31 15.05 -0.21
C LEU A 109 1.11 15.99 0.73
N ARG A 110 1.51 15.51 1.92
CA ARG A 110 2.28 16.27 2.90
C ARG A 110 3.74 15.84 2.95
N GLU A 111 4.58 16.79 3.32
CA GLU A 111 6.00 16.61 3.62
C GLU A 111 6.25 16.99 5.09
N ASP A 112 7.06 16.20 5.79
CA ASP A 112 7.64 16.55 7.08
C ASP A 112 9.16 16.42 6.97
N LYS A 113 9.84 17.58 6.99
CA LYS A 113 11.30 17.72 6.84
C LYS A 113 12.08 17.40 8.12
N THR A 114 11.40 17.07 9.21
CA THR A 114 12.04 16.65 10.45
C THR A 114 12.98 15.49 10.16
N ARG A 115 14.22 15.60 10.61
CA ARG A 115 15.22 14.56 10.41
C ARG A 115 15.04 13.45 11.43
N VAL A 116 14.93 12.23 10.95
CA VAL A 116 14.84 11.02 11.77
C VAL A 116 16.04 10.12 11.47
N ARG A 117 16.47 9.35 12.47
CA ARG A 117 17.50 8.35 12.32
C ARG A 117 16.84 7.00 12.06
N PHE A 118 17.22 6.34 10.98
CA PHE A 118 16.77 4.98 10.68
C PHE A 118 17.62 3.98 11.45
N LEU A 119 16.98 3.05 12.17
CA LEU A 119 17.66 2.17 13.12
C LEU A 119 18.45 1.06 12.43
N ALA A 120 17.98 0.57 11.28
CA ALA A 120 18.58 -0.59 10.60
C ALA A 120 19.99 -0.31 10.07
N ASP A 121 20.21 0.88 9.48
CA ASP A 121 21.50 1.26 8.89
C ASP A 121 22.16 2.47 9.58
N GLY A 122 21.46 3.10 10.54
CA GLY A 122 21.94 4.24 11.31
C GLY A 122 21.95 5.56 10.54
N THR A 123 21.46 5.60 9.31
CA THR A 123 21.41 6.79 8.46
C THR A 123 20.34 7.77 8.93
N TRP A 124 20.35 8.98 8.37
CA TRP A 124 19.40 10.03 8.69
C TRP A 124 18.68 10.48 7.42
N GLY A 125 17.36 10.56 7.48
CA GLY A 125 16.52 10.99 6.36
C GLY A 125 15.40 11.92 6.78
N THR A 126 14.63 12.34 5.79
CA THR A 126 13.38 13.09 5.97
C THR A 126 12.31 12.15 6.52
N ARG A 127 11.58 12.56 7.55
CA ARG A 127 10.52 11.73 8.17
C ARG A 127 9.44 11.34 7.18
N LYS A 128 8.95 12.31 6.40
CA LYS A 128 7.87 12.08 5.42
C LYS A 128 8.13 12.86 4.14
N VAL A 129 8.28 12.15 3.04
CA VAL A 129 8.46 12.72 1.69
C VAL A 129 7.11 12.82 0.97
N ILE A 130 6.88 13.90 0.24
CA ILE A 130 5.67 14.05 -0.59
C ILE A 130 5.58 12.93 -1.64
N GLY A 131 4.38 12.38 -1.84
CA GLY A 131 4.13 11.27 -2.76
C GLY A 131 4.44 9.88 -2.22
N ALA A 132 5.31 9.74 -1.22
CA ALA A 132 5.42 8.50 -0.46
C ALA A 132 4.21 8.36 0.48
N VAL A 133 3.51 7.22 0.44
CA VAL A 133 2.51 6.88 1.44
C VAL A 133 3.24 6.66 2.77
N PRO A 134 2.79 7.28 3.88
CA PRO A 134 3.40 6.99 5.17
C PRO A 134 3.12 5.54 5.58
N HIS A 135 4.04 4.94 6.33
CA HIS A 135 3.86 3.63 6.92
C HIS A 135 2.70 3.64 7.93
N ASP A 136 2.62 4.67 8.76
CA ASP A 136 1.61 4.81 9.80
C ASP A 136 1.22 6.29 9.98
N LEU A 137 0.07 6.53 10.61
CA LEU A 137 -0.42 7.87 10.92
C LEU A 137 0.27 8.50 12.13
N GLY A 138 1.35 7.90 12.65
CA GLY A 138 2.12 8.36 13.79
C GLY A 138 1.92 7.51 15.04
N ALA A 139 2.40 8.03 16.17
CA ALA A 139 2.27 7.40 17.49
C ALA A 139 1.84 8.41 18.56
N HIS A 140 2.63 9.48 18.75
CA HIS A 140 2.39 10.47 19.81
C HIS A 140 1.41 11.56 19.40
N ASP A 141 1.59 12.15 18.22
CA ASP A 141 0.71 13.17 17.64
C ASP A 141 0.20 12.69 16.28
N PRO A 142 -0.77 11.75 16.25
CA PRO A 142 -1.23 11.16 15.01
C PRO A 142 -1.78 12.21 14.03
N TRP A 143 -1.77 11.89 12.73
CA TRP A 143 -2.12 12.79 11.61
C TRP A 143 -1.13 13.95 11.36
N HIS A 144 -0.29 14.29 12.34
CA HIS A 144 0.65 15.40 12.28
C HIS A 144 2.10 14.90 12.25
N GLU A 145 2.51 14.08 13.23
CA GLU A 145 3.81 13.41 13.28
C GLU A 145 3.71 12.00 12.69
N LEU A 146 3.62 11.92 11.36
CA LEU A 146 3.52 10.67 10.59
C LEU A 146 4.81 9.84 10.66
N ASN A 147 4.74 8.56 10.28
CA ASN A 147 5.90 7.65 10.27
C ASN A 147 6.58 7.59 11.64
N ALA A 148 5.87 7.04 12.64
CA ALA A 148 6.47 6.65 13.89
C ALA A 148 7.44 5.47 13.71
N TYR A 149 7.17 4.58 12.74
CA TYR A 149 8.13 3.58 12.31
C TYR A 149 9.43 4.22 11.82
N ASN A 150 10.55 3.83 12.42
CA ASN A 150 11.87 4.35 12.09
C ASN A 150 12.95 3.27 11.98
N ILE A 151 12.58 2.00 11.81
CA ILE A 151 13.58 0.94 11.57
C ILE A 151 14.23 1.15 10.20
N HIS A 152 13.40 1.28 9.16
CA HIS A 152 13.83 1.56 7.78
C HIS A 152 13.26 2.89 7.27
N ASP A 153 13.86 3.39 6.19
CA ASP A 153 13.30 4.50 5.40
C ASP A 153 12.11 4.02 4.57
N THR A 154 10.90 4.24 5.08
CA THR A 154 9.65 3.79 4.44
C THR A 154 9.32 4.58 3.18
N SER A 155 9.93 5.75 2.95
CA SER A 155 9.80 6.47 1.68
C SER A 155 10.37 5.68 0.50
N ARG A 156 11.23 4.69 0.78
CA ARG A 156 11.82 3.80 -0.20
C ARG A 156 11.07 2.48 -0.36
N TRP A 157 9.99 2.25 0.40
CA TRP A 157 9.26 0.98 0.32
C TRP A 157 8.46 0.86 -0.97
N LYS A 158 8.45 -0.35 -1.52
CA LYS A 158 7.90 -0.63 -2.86
C LYS A 158 6.44 -1.07 -2.86
N ASP A 159 5.86 -1.33 -1.69
CA ASP A 159 4.50 -1.84 -1.55
C ASP A 159 3.50 -0.83 -1.02
N LEU A 160 3.89 0.14 -0.17
CA LEU A 160 2.98 1.13 0.42
C LEU A 160 2.17 1.92 -0.63
N ASN A 161 2.84 2.46 -1.65
CA ASN A 161 2.16 3.22 -2.70
C ASN A 161 1.18 2.36 -3.53
N PRO A 162 1.58 1.19 -4.08
CA PRO A 162 0.64 0.28 -4.71
C PRO A 162 -0.53 -0.13 -3.81
N ARG A 163 -0.27 -0.41 -2.51
CA ARG A 163 -1.31 -0.77 -1.53
C ARG A 163 -2.30 0.34 -1.27
N PHE A 164 -1.85 1.60 -1.24
CA PHE A 164 -2.74 2.75 -1.14
C PHE A 164 -3.69 2.84 -2.31
N VAL A 165 -3.17 2.76 -3.52
CA VAL A 165 -3.98 2.83 -4.74
C VAL A 165 -4.99 1.69 -4.80
N LEU A 166 -4.57 0.48 -4.38
CA LEU A 166 -5.43 -0.69 -4.32
C LEU A 166 -6.55 -0.55 -3.29
N GLN A 167 -6.23 -0.15 -2.06
CA GLN A 167 -7.22 0.07 -0.99
C GLN A 167 -8.23 1.15 -1.38
N VAL A 168 -7.75 2.32 -1.81
CA VAL A 168 -8.60 3.42 -2.29
C VAL A 168 -9.54 2.95 -3.40
N TYR A 169 -9.04 2.21 -4.39
CA TYR A 169 -9.89 1.70 -5.47
C TYR A 169 -10.93 0.68 -4.98
N ARG A 170 -10.54 -0.26 -4.10
CA ARG A 170 -11.47 -1.23 -3.51
C ARG A 170 -12.63 -0.51 -2.84
N ASP A 171 -12.32 0.49 -2.03
CA ASP A 171 -13.32 1.18 -1.22
C ASP A 171 -14.21 2.07 -2.09
N PHE A 172 -13.62 2.75 -3.07
CA PHE A 172 -14.35 3.50 -4.09
C PHE A 172 -15.31 2.59 -4.88
N ALA A 173 -14.83 1.45 -5.37
CA ALA A 173 -15.64 0.52 -6.16
C ALA A 173 -16.75 -0.15 -5.34
N ALA A 174 -16.49 -0.45 -4.06
CA ALA A 174 -17.46 -1.07 -3.16
C ALA A 174 -18.57 -0.12 -2.71
N THR A 175 -18.27 1.18 -2.58
CA THR A 175 -19.21 2.19 -2.09
C THR A 175 -19.88 3.01 -3.19
N ASP A 176 -19.32 3.03 -4.39
CA ASP A 176 -19.72 3.91 -5.50
C ASP A 176 -19.72 5.42 -5.12
N ASP A 177 -18.90 5.79 -4.13
CA ASP A 177 -18.81 7.16 -3.63
C ASP A 177 -17.91 8.01 -4.54
N MET A 178 -18.56 8.69 -5.50
CA MET A 178 -17.93 9.63 -6.42
C MET A 178 -17.33 10.87 -5.74
N SER A 179 -17.80 11.23 -4.53
CA SER A 179 -17.20 12.33 -3.77
C SER A 179 -15.86 11.88 -3.20
N PHE A 180 -15.85 10.74 -2.49
CA PHE A 180 -14.63 10.12 -2.00
C PHE A 180 -13.61 9.92 -3.12
N GLY A 181 -14.04 9.37 -4.26
CA GLY A 181 -13.16 9.17 -5.41
C GLY A 181 -12.48 10.45 -5.88
N LYS A 182 -13.21 11.58 -5.94
CA LYS A 182 -12.64 12.89 -6.32
C LYS A 182 -11.70 13.45 -5.25
N ASP A 183 -12.04 13.27 -3.98
CA ASP A 183 -11.24 13.75 -2.85
C ASP A 183 -9.83 13.14 -2.86
N VAL A 184 -9.75 11.82 -3.02
CA VAL A 184 -8.48 11.07 -2.92
C VAL A 184 -7.71 10.99 -4.24
N TRP A 185 -8.34 11.33 -5.37
CA TRP A 185 -7.73 11.20 -6.70
C TRP A 185 -6.37 11.90 -6.87
N PRO A 186 -6.16 13.14 -6.38
CA PRO A 186 -4.85 13.77 -6.45
C PRO A 186 -3.77 12.95 -5.73
N ALA A 187 -4.07 12.40 -4.56
CA ALA A 187 -3.14 11.55 -3.82
C ALA A 187 -2.85 10.24 -4.54
N VAL A 188 -3.85 9.62 -5.19
CA VAL A 188 -3.66 8.43 -6.04
C VAL A 188 -2.68 8.72 -7.17
N CYS A 189 -2.87 9.82 -7.90
CA CYS A 189 -1.95 10.24 -8.96
C CYS A 189 -0.54 10.48 -8.42
N THR A 190 -0.40 11.22 -7.31
CA THR A 190 0.92 11.52 -6.72
C THR A 190 1.61 10.24 -6.22
N ALA A 191 0.89 9.30 -5.63
CA ALA A 191 1.44 8.02 -5.18
C ALA A 191 1.91 7.16 -6.38
N MET A 192 1.14 7.12 -7.46
CA MET A 192 1.52 6.43 -8.70
C MET A 192 2.76 7.06 -9.34
N GLU A 193 2.81 8.38 -9.45
CA GLU A 193 3.98 9.10 -9.98
C GLU A 193 5.23 8.89 -9.10
N TYR A 194 5.05 8.86 -7.78
CA TYR A 194 6.16 8.64 -6.87
C TYR A 194 6.75 7.23 -6.99
N ILE A 195 5.92 6.17 -7.04
CA ILE A 195 6.44 4.80 -7.09
C ILE A 195 7.14 4.49 -8.43
N GLU A 196 6.78 5.18 -9.51
CA GLU A 196 7.43 5.02 -10.82
C GLU A 196 8.93 5.34 -10.82
N GLN A 197 9.43 6.14 -9.87
CA GLN A 197 10.87 6.42 -9.76
C GLN A 197 11.73 5.17 -9.47
N PHE A 198 11.08 4.09 -9.02
CA PHE A 198 11.71 2.82 -8.70
C PHE A 198 11.73 1.84 -9.89
N ASP A 199 11.21 2.22 -11.05
CA ASP A 199 11.58 1.62 -12.34
C ASP A 199 12.92 2.23 -12.78
N ARG A 200 14.01 1.50 -12.56
CA ARG A 200 15.38 1.98 -12.78
C ARG A 200 15.88 1.75 -14.20
N ASP A 201 15.32 0.77 -14.90
CA ASP A 201 15.75 0.38 -16.25
C ASP A 201 14.78 0.83 -17.36
N GLY A 202 13.63 1.42 -17.00
CA GLY A 202 12.65 2.01 -17.89
C GLY A 202 11.74 0.98 -18.57
N ASP A 203 11.68 -0.25 -18.05
CA ASP A 203 10.88 -1.34 -18.61
C ASP A 203 9.40 -1.35 -18.14
N CYS A 204 9.02 -0.34 -17.34
CA CYS A 204 7.73 -0.14 -16.68
C CYS A 204 7.47 -1.04 -15.46
N MET A 205 8.44 -1.85 -15.01
CA MET A 205 8.37 -2.61 -13.76
C MET A 205 9.21 -1.94 -12.67
N ILE A 206 8.72 -1.92 -11.45
CA ILE A 206 9.49 -1.42 -10.30
C ILE A 206 10.45 -2.48 -9.77
N GLU A 207 11.62 -2.07 -9.27
CA GLU A 207 12.59 -2.95 -8.63
C GLU A 207 12.77 -2.67 -7.14
N ASN A 208 12.93 -3.73 -6.35
CA ASN A 208 13.42 -3.69 -4.98
C ASN A 208 14.95 -3.52 -4.94
N ASP A 209 15.44 -2.81 -3.92
CA ASP A 209 16.80 -2.25 -3.88
C ASP A 209 17.86 -3.15 -3.18
N GLY A 210 17.52 -4.38 -2.80
CA GLY A 210 18.46 -5.27 -2.09
C GLY A 210 18.54 -5.05 -0.58
N PHE A 211 17.52 -4.43 0.02
CA PHE A 211 17.30 -4.37 1.46
C PHE A 211 15.80 -4.60 1.74
N PRO A 212 15.37 -4.76 3.01
CA PRO A 212 13.94 -4.87 3.31
C PRO A 212 13.21 -3.54 3.06
N ASP A 213 12.59 -3.43 1.88
CA ASP A 213 11.90 -2.22 1.41
C ASP A 213 10.41 -2.50 1.14
N GLN A 214 9.79 -3.26 2.05
CA GLN A 214 8.38 -3.65 2.03
C GLN A 214 7.97 -4.30 3.38
N THR A 215 6.69 -4.61 3.58
CA THR A 215 6.08 -5.11 4.85
C THR A 215 6.81 -6.27 5.54
N TYR A 216 7.43 -7.18 4.79
CA TYR A 216 8.36 -8.19 5.33
C TYR A 216 9.71 -7.52 5.62
N ASP A 217 9.71 -6.65 6.63
CA ASP A 217 10.75 -5.67 6.94
C ASP A 217 12.09 -6.26 7.46
N ALA A 218 12.16 -7.58 7.59
CA ALA A 218 13.39 -8.32 7.87
C ALA A 218 13.85 -9.19 6.68
N TRP A 219 13.10 -9.21 5.57
CA TRP A 219 13.37 -10.07 4.42
C TRP A 219 13.83 -9.24 3.21
N THR A 220 15.10 -9.40 2.85
CA THR A 220 15.70 -8.73 1.69
C THR A 220 15.08 -9.20 0.38
N VAL A 221 14.88 -8.25 -0.54
CA VAL A 221 14.38 -8.46 -1.90
C VAL A 221 15.28 -7.70 -2.86
N LEU A 222 15.62 -8.27 -4.02
CA LEU A 222 16.44 -7.59 -5.03
C LEU A 222 15.86 -7.72 -6.45
N GLY A 223 15.74 -6.59 -7.15
CA GLY A 223 15.22 -6.54 -8.51
C GLY A 223 13.69 -6.65 -8.53
N VAL A 224 13.14 -7.23 -9.60
CA VAL A 224 11.69 -7.44 -9.71
C VAL A 224 11.29 -8.56 -8.74
N SER A 225 10.30 -8.31 -7.88
CA SER A 225 9.80 -9.31 -6.94
C SER A 225 8.38 -9.73 -7.24
N ALA A 226 8.04 -10.98 -6.90
CA ALA A 226 6.68 -11.47 -7.14
C ALA A 226 5.66 -10.63 -6.36
N TYR A 227 5.95 -10.36 -5.10
CA TYR A 227 5.06 -9.61 -4.22
C TYR A 227 4.90 -8.13 -4.65
N CYS A 228 5.97 -7.32 -4.69
CA CYS A 228 5.84 -5.89 -5.03
C CYS A 228 5.46 -5.69 -6.50
N GLY A 229 6.00 -6.51 -7.40
CA GLY A 229 5.65 -6.45 -8.83
C GLY A 229 4.19 -6.81 -9.07
N CYS A 230 3.64 -7.82 -8.37
CA CYS A 230 2.22 -8.17 -8.50
C CYS A 230 1.31 -7.05 -7.98
N LEU A 231 1.67 -6.42 -6.86
CA LEU A 231 0.97 -5.24 -6.34
C LEU A 231 1.01 -4.07 -7.32
N TRP A 232 2.17 -3.81 -7.94
CA TRP A 232 2.32 -2.77 -8.96
C TRP A 232 1.40 -2.98 -10.17
N LEU A 233 1.36 -4.21 -10.71
CA LEU A 233 0.46 -4.56 -11.81
C LEU A 233 -1.01 -4.33 -11.45
N ALA A 234 -1.40 -4.71 -10.24
CA ALA A 234 -2.75 -4.50 -9.74
C ALA A 234 -3.07 -3.01 -9.57
N ALA A 235 -2.14 -2.22 -9.01
CA ALA A 235 -2.30 -0.79 -8.81
C ALA A 235 -2.46 -0.03 -10.13
N LEU A 236 -1.73 -0.42 -11.18
CA LEU A 236 -1.91 0.13 -12.53
C LEU A 236 -3.32 -0.11 -13.08
N GLN A 237 -3.89 -1.31 -12.89
CA GLN A 237 -5.27 -1.60 -13.30
C GLN A 237 -6.29 -0.83 -12.47
N ALA A 238 -6.09 -0.78 -11.14
CA ALA A 238 -6.95 -0.06 -10.21
C ALA A 238 -6.99 1.44 -10.53
N ALA A 239 -5.82 2.07 -10.70
CA ALA A 239 -5.71 3.47 -11.08
C ALA A 239 -6.37 3.74 -12.45
N ALA A 240 -6.23 2.83 -13.42
CA ALA A 240 -6.89 2.97 -14.71
C ALA A 240 -8.42 2.88 -14.61
N ALA A 241 -8.94 1.94 -13.82
CA ALA A 241 -10.38 1.77 -13.61
C ALA A 241 -10.99 2.97 -12.87
N MET A 242 -10.30 3.46 -11.84
CA MET A 242 -10.69 4.67 -11.12
C MET A 242 -10.67 5.89 -12.03
N ALA A 243 -9.59 6.09 -12.79
CA ALA A 243 -9.45 7.20 -13.73
C ALA A 243 -10.60 7.25 -14.74
N ARG A 244 -11.00 6.10 -15.32
CA ARG A 244 -12.15 6.05 -16.24
C ARG A 244 -13.44 6.49 -15.57
N SER A 245 -13.69 6.01 -14.36
CA SER A 245 -14.91 6.33 -13.59
C SER A 245 -14.97 7.82 -13.25
N LEU A 246 -13.82 8.45 -13.00
CA LEU A 246 -13.68 9.88 -12.71
C LEU A 246 -13.57 10.78 -13.96
N GLY A 247 -13.60 10.21 -15.17
CA GLY A 247 -13.53 10.98 -16.42
C GLY A 247 -12.12 11.32 -16.91
N HIS A 248 -11.08 10.70 -16.37
CA HIS A 248 -9.67 10.88 -16.74
C HIS A 248 -9.18 9.80 -17.72
N GLY A 249 -9.81 9.72 -18.90
CA GLY A 249 -9.53 8.69 -19.92
C GLY A 249 -8.06 8.58 -20.34
N ASP A 250 -7.41 9.71 -20.62
CA ASP A 250 -5.99 9.73 -21.03
C ASP A 250 -5.06 9.15 -19.95
N TYR A 251 -5.37 9.35 -18.68
CA TYR A 251 -4.61 8.77 -17.57
C TYR A 251 -4.79 7.25 -17.54
N ALA A 252 -6.03 6.79 -17.68
CA ALA A 252 -6.34 5.37 -17.71
C ALA A 252 -5.59 4.64 -18.83
N ASP A 253 -5.56 5.22 -20.02
CA ASP A 253 -4.88 4.60 -21.16
C ASP A 253 -3.37 4.54 -20.96
N ARG A 254 -2.75 5.57 -20.36
CA ARG A 254 -1.33 5.52 -19.97
C ARG A 254 -1.04 4.41 -18.96
N CYS A 255 -1.87 4.26 -17.94
CA CYS A 255 -1.74 3.18 -16.96
C CYS A 255 -1.85 1.80 -17.62
N MET A 256 -2.80 1.61 -18.54
CA MET A 256 -2.97 0.33 -19.24
C MET A 256 -1.83 0.01 -20.21
N VAL A 257 -1.22 1.02 -20.85
CA VAL A 257 0.00 0.84 -21.64
C VAL A 257 1.17 0.40 -20.77
N LYS A 258 1.36 1.03 -19.59
CA LYS A 258 2.38 0.62 -18.62
C LYS A 258 2.12 -0.80 -18.11
N PHE A 259 0.87 -1.11 -17.74
CA PHE A 259 0.45 -2.43 -17.29
C PHE A 259 0.82 -3.54 -18.28
N ALA A 260 0.55 -3.33 -19.57
CA ALA A 260 0.85 -4.33 -20.59
C ALA A 260 2.37 -4.62 -20.69
N LYS A 261 3.21 -3.59 -20.62
CA LYS A 261 4.68 -3.73 -20.63
C LYS A 261 5.21 -4.37 -19.35
N ALA A 262 4.80 -3.82 -18.20
CA ALA A 262 5.16 -4.30 -16.88
C ALA A 262 4.78 -5.78 -16.71
N LYS A 263 3.58 -6.19 -17.13
CA LYS A 263 3.14 -7.58 -17.02
C LYS A 263 4.04 -8.51 -17.83
N HIS A 264 4.46 -8.11 -19.03
CA HIS A 264 5.39 -8.90 -19.83
C HIS A 264 6.75 -9.07 -19.13
N VAL A 265 7.27 -8.01 -18.54
CA VAL A 265 8.52 -8.03 -17.74
C VAL A 265 8.38 -8.95 -16.54
N PHE A 266 7.30 -8.81 -15.77
CA PHE A 266 7.02 -9.63 -14.57
C PHE A 266 7.06 -11.12 -14.92
N GLU A 267 6.30 -11.52 -15.94
CA GLU A 267 6.20 -12.91 -16.35
C GLU A 267 7.54 -13.43 -16.88
N ALA A 268 8.25 -12.63 -17.69
CA ALA A 268 9.55 -13.02 -18.24
C ALA A 268 10.63 -13.19 -17.17
N LYS A 269 10.67 -12.31 -16.16
CA LYS A 269 11.68 -12.33 -15.08
C LYS A 269 11.37 -13.39 -14.02
N LEU A 270 10.09 -13.67 -13.72
CA LEU A 270 9.72 -14.45 -12.53
C LEU A 270 9.04 -15.80 -12.78
N TRP A 271 8.31 -15.98 -13.89
CA TRP A 271 7.60 -17.23 -14.12
C TRP A 271 8.58 -18.37 -14.43
N ASN A 272 8.61 -19.39 -13.56
CA ASN A 272 9.52 -20.52 -13.71
C ASN A 272 8.89 -21.77 -14.33
N GLY A 273 7.65 -21.66 -14.83
CA GLY A 273 6.87 -22.79 -15.36
C GLY A 273 5.93 -23.44 -14.34
N SER A 274 6.01 -23.10 -13.05
CA SER A 274 5.12 -23.65 -12.02
C SER A 274 4.66 -22.65 -10.97
N TYR A 275 5.45 -21.63 -10.66
CA TYR A 275 5.12 -20.53 -9.76
C TYR A 275 5.99 -19.32 -10.12
N PHE A 276 5.80 -18.19 -9.45
CA PHE A 276 6.66 -17.02 -9.60
C PHE A 276 7.80 -17.08 -8.59
N ASN A 277 9.04 -16.95 -9.07
CA ASN A 277 10.20 -16.83 -8.20
C ASN A 277 10.02 -15.64 -7.24
N TYR A 278 10.56 -15.76 -6.03
CA TYR A 278 10.47 -14.71 -5.00
C TYR A 278 10.95 -13.35 -5.52
N ASP A 279 12.12 -13.33 -6.14
CA ASP A 279 12.66 -12.17 -6.83
C ASP A 279 13.52 -12.56 -8.05
N SER A 280 13.89 -11.56 -8.85
CA SER A 280 14.76 -11.70 -10.02
C SER A 280 16.25 -11.70 -9.66
N GLY A 281 16.58 -11.79 -8.37
CA GLY A 281 17.94 -11.87 -7.88
C GLY A 281 18.60 -13.21 -8.21
N THR A 282 19.87 -13.33 -7.83
CA THR A 282 20.68 -14.55 -8.04
C THR A 282 20.97 -15.29 -6.75
N SER A 283 20.36 -14.87 -5.64
CA SER A 283 20.55 -15.48 -4.33
C SER A 283 19.93 -16.87 -4.26
N TYR A 284 20.34 -17.67 -3.29
CA TYR A 284 19.71 -18.98 -3.04
C TYR A 284 18.21 -18.85 -2.70
N SER A 285 17.81 -17.76 -2.04
CA SER A 285 16.41 -17.47 -1.68
C SER A 285 15.57 -16.92 -2.83
N SER A 286 16.18 -16.49 -3.94
CA SER A 286 15.45 -15.90 -5.09
C SER A 286 14.45 -16.87 -5.72
N ARG A 287 14.62 -18.17 -5.53
CA ARG A 287 13.71 -19.23 -6.00
C ARG A 287 12.75 -19.75 -4.92
N SER A 288 12.72 -19.13 -3.75
CA SER A 288 11.78 -19.52 -2.68
C SER A 288 10.34 -19.35 -3.14
N ILE A 289 9.46 -20.22 -2.63
CA ILE A 289 8.02 -20.12 -2.84
C ILE A 289 7.49 -19.21 -1.73
N GLN A 290 7.16 -17.96 -2.07
CA GLN A 290 6.53 -17.03 -1.15
C GLN A 290 5.02 -17.27 -1.11
N ALA A 291 4.44 -17.34 0.08
CA ALA A 291 3.00 -17.53 0.25
C ALA A 291 2.18 -16.39 -0.37
N ASP A 292 2.69 -15.16 -0.31
CA ASP A 292 2.02 -13.95 -0.78
C ASP A 292 2.46 -13.48 -2.17
N GLN A 293 3.05 -14.38 -2.98
CA GLN A 293 3.58 -14.05 -4.31
C GLN A 293 2.51 -13.56 -5.32
N LEU A 294 1.23 -13.70 -4.98
CA LEU A 294 0.07 -13.29 -5.78
C LEU A 294 -0.81 -12.25 -5.06
N ALA A 295 -0.25 -11.46 -4.13
CA ALA A 295 -0.99 -10.45 -3.36
C ALA A 295 -1.84 -9.51 -4.24
N GLY A 296 -1.28 -8.98 -5.33
CA GLY A 296 -2.02 -8.12 -6.27
C GLY A 296 -3.12 -8.87 -7.04
N GLN A 297 -2.94 -10.16 -7.34
CA GLN A 297 -3.96 -11.00 -7.96
C GLN A 297 -5.11 -11.29 -6.99
N TRP A 298 -4.82 -11.48 -5.71
CA TRP A 298 -5.85 -11.56 -4.68
C TRP A 298 -6.64 -10.25 -4.58
N TYR A 299 -5.94 -9.11 -4.61
CA TYR A 299 -6.59 -7.82 -4.46
C TYR A 299 -7.44 -7.43 -5.67
N THR A 300 -6.98 -7.69 -6.90
CA THR A 300 -7.82 -7.50 -8.11
C THR A 300 -9.11 -8.30 -8.04
N ALA A 301 -9.05 -9.57 -7.61
CA ALA A 301 -10.23 -10.41 -7.43
C ALA A 301 -11.17 -9.87 -6.34
N SER A 302 -10.62 -9.29 -5.28
CA SER A 302 -11.39 -8.74 -4.16
C SER A 302 -12.02 -7.37 -4.46
N SER A 303 -11.54 -6.67 -5.48
CA SER A 303 -12.02 -5.35 -5.90
C SER A 303 -12.81 -5.36 -7.22
N GLY A 304 -13.15 -6.54 -7.75
CA GLY A 304 -13.90 -6.66 -9.02
C GLY A 304 -13.11 -6.29 -10.28
N LEU A 305 -11.78 -6.25 -10.20
CA LEU A 305 -10.91 -6.02 -11.36
C LEU A 305 -10.68 -7.31 -12.16
N PRO A 306 -10.34 -7.20 -13.47
CA PRO A 306 -9.96 -8.36 -14.26
C PRO A 306 -8.74 -9.08 -13.66
N PRO A 307 -8.61 -10.41 -13.84
CA PRO A 307 -7.45 -11.13 -13.37
C PRO A 307 -6.16 -10.66 -14.05
N LEU A 308 -5.06 -10.62 -13.28
CA LEU A 308 -3.74 -10.25 -13.78
C LEU A 308 -3.15 -11.37 -14.65
N PHE A 309 -3.40 -12.63 -14.31
CA PHE A 309 -2.81 -13.80 -14.97
C PHE A 309 -3.89 -14.77 -15.45
N ASP A 310 -3.50 -15.67 -16.36
CA ASP A 310 -4.40 -16.73 -16.82
C ASP A 310 -4.74 -17.70 -15.67
N GLU A 311 -5.96 -18.25 -15.69
CA GLU A 311 -6.51 -19.08 -14.61
C GLU A 311 -5.60 -20.27 -14.25
N ASP A 312 -5.01 -20.91 -15.27
CA ASP A 312 -4.09 -22.04 -15.07
C ASP A 312 -2.83 -21.65 -14.30
N ARG A 313 -2.26 -20.46 -14.55
CA ARG A 313 -1.08 -19.98 -13.81
C ARG A 313 -1.44 -19.64 -12.36
N ILE A 314 -2.61 -19.02 -12.15
CA ILE A 314 -3.12 -18.72 -10.81
C ILE A 314 -3.30 -20.01 -10.01
N LYS A 315 -4.03 -20.99 -10.55
CA LYS A 315 -4.26 -22.28 -9.91
C LYS A 315 -2.97 -23.04 -9.66
N CYS A 316 -2.06 -23.08 -10.64
CA CYS A 316 -0.77 -23.77 -10.50
C CYS A 316 0.06 -23.17 -9.36
N THR A 317 0.11 -21.84 -9.28
CA THR A 317 0.84 -21.12 -8.22
C THR A 317 0.22 -21.34 -6.85
N LEU A 318 -1.11 -21.20 -6.72
CA LEU A 318 -1.80 -21.42 -5.45
C LEU A 318 -1.70 -22.88 -4.98
N GLN A 319 -1.79 -23.84 -5.90
CA GLN A 319 -1.56 -25.26 -5.58
C GLN A 319 -0.13 -25.48 -5.09
N LYS A 320 0.88 -24.84 -5.72
CA LYS A 320 2.27 -24.93 -5.25
C LYS A 320 2.41 -24.41 -3.82
N ILE A 321 1.83 -23.24 -3.51
CA ILE A 321 1.84 -22.64 -2.17
C ILE A 321 1.18 -23.60 -1.17
N PHE A 322 0.02 -24.15 -1.49
CA PHE A 322 -0.67 -25.10 -0.62
C PHE A 322 0.17 -26.37 -0.38
N ASP A 323 0.70 -26.98 -1.44
CA ASP A 323 1.48 -28.21 -1.36
C ASP A 323 2.78 -28.03 -0.57
N TYR A 324 3.39 -26.84 -0.59
CA TYR A 324 4.68 -26.57 0.02
C TYR A 324 4.55 -25.77 1.33
N ASN A 325 4.06 -24.54 1.26
CA ASN A 325 4.01 -23.63 2.41
C ASN A 325 3.03 -24.08 3.48
N VAL A 326 1.98 -24.83 3.12
CA VAL A 326 0.99 -25.40 4.06
C VAL A 326 1.30 -26.86 4.36
N MET A 327 1.19 -27.74 3.36
CA MET A 327 1.14 -29.19 3.62
C MET A 327 2.47 -29.79 4.09
N ARG A 328 3.62 -29.27 3.65
CA ARG A 328 4.93 -29.73 4.13
C ARG A 328 5.30 -29.22 5.52
N VAL A 329 4.56 -28.23 6.03
CA VAL A 329 4.81 -27.63 7.33
C VAL A 329 3.81 -28.17 8.35
N LYS A 330 4.29 -29.07 9.22
CA LYS A 330 3.47 -29.71 10.28
C LYS A 330 2.16 -30.33 9.76
N GLY A 331 2.14 -30.78 8.51
CA GLY A 331 0.96 -31.38 7.89
C GLY A 331 -0.21 -30.41 7.70
N GLY A 332 0.06 -29.12 7.49
CA GLY A 332 -0.95 -28.09 7.19
C GLY A 332 -1.78 -27.60 8.38
N ARG A 333 -1.32 -27.84 9.62
CA ARG A 333 -2.08 -27.54 10.84
C ARG A 333 -1.81 -26.17 11.46
N ILE A 334 -0.90 -25.38 10.89
CA ILE A 334 -0.43 -24.11 11.46
C ILE A 334 -0.43 -22.95 10.46
N GLY A 335 -1.24 -23.05 9.41
CA GLY A 335 -1.28 -22.05 8.33
C GLY A 335 -0.17 -22.22 7.29
N ALA A 336 0.09 -21.16 6.52
CA ALA A 336 1.14 -21.12 5.51
C ALA A 336 2.39 -20.42 6.06
N VAL A 337 3.56 -21.05 5.94
CA VAL A 337 4.83 -20.35 6.22
C VAL A 337 5.13 -19.35 5.08
N ASN A 338 5.68 -18.19 5.40
CA ASN A 338 5.91 -17.11 4.44
C ASN A 338 6.77 -17.52 3.24
N GLY A 339 7.86 -18.25 3.49
CA GLY A 339 8.80 -18.69 2.46
C GLY A 339 9.26 -20.11 2.70
N ILE A 340 9.34 -20.90 1.63
CA ILE A 340 9.91 -22.24 1.66
C ILE A 340 10.69 -22.50 0.38
N THR A 341 11.87 -23.09 0.52
CA THR A 341 12.68 -23.50 -0.63
C THR A 341 12.08 -24.73 -1.30
N GLN A 342 12.47 -25.01 -2.55
CA GLN A 342 12.06 -26.25 -3.23
C GLN A 342 12.51 -27.52 -2.48
N MET A 343 13.56 -27.41 -1.64
CA MET A 343 14.04 -28.48 -0.77
C MET A 343 13.22 -28.66 0.53
N GLY A 344 12.19 -27.84 0.76
CA GLY A 344 11.35 -27.91 1.95
C GLY A 344 11.99 -27.36 3.23
N ARG A 345 13.00 -26.49 3.08
CA ARG A 345 13.65 -25.76 4.18
C ARG A 345 13.21 -24.32 4.20
#